data_AF-H9W0Y0-F1
#
_entry.id   AF-H9W0Y0-F1
#
_cell.length_a   1.000
_cell.length_b   1.000
_cell.length_c   1.000
_cell.angle_alpha   90.00
_cell.angle_beta   90.00
_cell.angle_gamma   90.00
#
_symmetry.space_group_name_H-M   'P 1'
#
loop_
_entity.id
_entity.type
_entity.pdbx_description
1 polymer ?
#
loop_
_entity_poly.entity_id
_entity_poly.type
_entity_poly.pdbx_seq_one_letter_code
_entity_poly.pdbx_strand_id
1 'polypeptide(L)' 'ILSLPTNNYVVPVDNMGTHCFAFAPTDSGFSIMGNIQQQHIGVSYDTYNGQIGFALDQC' A
#
# COMPACT_ATOMS: atom_id res chain seq x y z
N ILE A 1 -8.34 11.49 -2.56
CA ILE A 1 -6.98 11.17 -2.03
C ILE A 1 -7.13 9.94 -1.16
N LEU A 2 -6.32 8.89 -1.38
CA LEU A 2 -6.30 7.70 -0.54
C LEU A 2 -5.30 7.91 0.60
N SER A 3 -5.76 7.87 1.83
CA SER A 3 -4.91 7.94 3.02
C SER A 3 -4.60 6.51 3.49
N LEU A 4 -3.34 6.11 3.37
CA LEU A 4 -2.90 4.80 3.86
C LEU A 4 -2.75 4.84 5.39
N PRO A 5 -3.29 3.85 6.12
CA PRO A 5 -2.97 3.64 7.53
C PRO A 5 -1.48 3.31 7.75
N THR A 6 -0.96 3.58 8.96
CA THR A 6 0.49 3.47 9.25
C THR A 6 1.07 2.08 9.00
N ASN A 7 0.32 1.02 9.31
CA ASN A 7 0.71 -0.36 9.05
C ASN A 7 0.88 -0.69 7.54
N ASN A 8 0.35 0.14 6.64
CA ASN A 8 0.50 -0.05 5.19
C ASN A 8 1.74 0.61 4.59
N TYR A 9 2.51 1.39 5.37
CA TYR A 9 3.73 2.02 4.87
C TYR A 9 4.88 2.07 5.88
N VAL A 10 4.68 1.55 7.10
CA VAL A 10 5.70 1.43 8.14
C VAL A 10 5.68 0.00 8.69
N VAL A 11 6.80 -0.71 8.58
CA VAL A 11 6.92 -2.11 9.03
C VAL A 11 7.96 -2.27 10.14
N PRO A 12 7.71 -3.10 11.17
CA PRO A 12 8.73 -3.46 12.14
C PRO A 12 9.80 -4.34 11.47
N VAL A 13 11.07 -4.10 11.78
CA VAL A 13 12.20 -4.90 11.25
C VAL A 13 12.95 -5.67 12.33
N ASP A 14 12.68 -5.36 13.60
CA ASP A 14 13.21 -6.07 14.76
C ASP A 14 12.22 -6.01 15.94
N ASN A 15 12.58 -6.70 17.02
CA ASN A 15 11.83 -6.69 18.28
C ASN A 15 12.28 -5.55 19.23
N MET A 16 13.12 -4.62 18.76
CA MET A 16 13.65 -3.50 19.54
C MET A 16 12.92 -2.18 19.26
N GLY A 17 11.90 -2.21 18.39
CA GLY A 17 11.09 -1.04 18.04
C GLY A 17 11.62 -0.27 16.83
N THR A 18 12.52 -0.86 16.03
CA THR A 18 12.94 -0.25 14.77
C THR A 18 11.87 -0.47 13.72
N HIS A 19 11.51 0.62 13.04
CA HIS A 19 10.55 0.63 11.95
C HIS A 19 11.15 1.20 10.69
N CYS A 20 10.79 0.63 9.54
CA CYS A 20 11.24 1.07 8.23
C CYS A 20 10.08 1.51 7.35
N PHE A 21 10.33 2.53 6.52
CA PHE A 21 9.40 2.95 5.49
C PHE A 21 9.34 1.89 4.38
N ALA A 22 8.14 1.38 4.10
CA ALA A 22 7.93 0.19 3.28
C ALA A 22 7.85 0.48 1.76
N PHE A 23 8.53 1.52 1.26
CA PHE A 23 8.69 1.77 -0.17
C PHE A 23 10.15 1.70 -0.58
N ALA A 24 10.42 0.92 -1.62
CA ALA A 24 11.72 0.89 -2.27
C ALA A 24 11.80 1.94 -3.39
N PRO A 25 12.98 2.51 -3.66
CA PRO A 25 13.18 3.37 -4.82
C PRO A 25 12.97 2.58 -6.12
N THR A 26 12.56 3.28 -7.17
CA THR A 26 12.40 2.75 -8.53
C THR A 26 13.27 3.56 -9.49
N ASP A 27 14.09 2.88 -10.29
CA ASP A 27 14.97 3.54 -11.28
C ASP A 27 14.20 3.99 -12.52
N SER A 28 13.06 3.37 -12.77
CA SER A 28 12.09 3.72 -13.78
C SER A 28 11.06 4.66 -13.15
N GLY A 29 10.81 5.83 -13.75
CA GLY A 29 9.99 6.94 -13.23
C GLY A 29 8.50 6.67 -12.95
N PHE A 30 8.14 5.48 -12.51
CA PHE A 30 6.87 5.08 -11.95
C PHE A 30 7.04 4.60 -10.51
N SER A 31 5.99 4.68 -9.72
CA SER A 31 5.95 4.09 -8.37
C SER A 31 5.12 2.80 -8.40
N ILE A 32 5.46 1.87 -7.50
CA ILE A 32 4.75 0.60 -7.35
C ILE A 32 4.04 0.59 -6.01
N MET A 33 2.75 0.28 -6.00
CA MET A 33 1.98 0.00 -4.79
C MET A 33 2.02 -1.51 -4.53
N GLY A 34 2.92 -1.94 -3.65
CA GLY A 34 3.14 -3.34 -3.32
C GLY A 34 2.04 -3.94 -2.43
N ASN A 35 2.21 -5.21 -2.06
CA ASN A 35 1.24 -5.94 -1.25
C ASN A 35 1.08 -5.34 0.16
N ILE A 36 2.15 -4.84 0.80
CA ILE A 36 2.08 -4.19 2.13
C ILE A 36 1.13 -2.99 2.09
N GLN A 37 1.23 -2.16 1.05
CA GLN A 37 0.36 -1.01 0.86
C GLN A 37 -1.11 -1.39 0.66
N GLN A 38 -1.41 -2.63 0.28
CA GLN A 38 -2.76 -3.12 0.00
C GLN A 38 -3.37 -3.96 1.14
N GLN A 39 -2.62 -4.28 2.20
CA GLN A 39 -3.15 -5.06 3.32
C GLN A 39 -4.37 -4.37 3.96
N HIS A 40 -5.44 -5.12 4.24
CA HIS A 40 -6.70 -4.61 4.79
C HIS A 40 -7.42 -3.56 3.93
N ILE A 41 -7.03 -3.43 2.64
CA ILE A 41 -7.69 -2.57 1.66
C ILE A 41 -8.33 -3.47 0.60
N GLY A 42 -9.65 -3.37 0.46
CA GLY A 42 -10.37 -3.95 -0.68
C GLY A 42 -10.04 -3.16 -1.95
N VAL A 43 -9.42 -3.81 -2.93
CA VAL A 43 -9.08 -3.21 -4.24
C VAL A 43 -10.00 -3.78 -5.31
N SER A 44 -10.73 -2.91 -6.00
CA SER A 44 -11.59 -3.28 -7.13
C SER A 44 -11.03 -2.77 -8.45
N TYR A 45 -11.11 -3.60 -9.48
CA TYR A 45 -10.64 -3.29 -10.83
C TYR A 45 -11.85 -3.20 -11.76
N ASP A 46 -12.27 -1.97 -12.08
CA ASP A 46 -13.31 -1.72 -13.06
C ASP A 46 -12.66 -1.57 -14.44
N THR A 47 -12.57 -2.69 -15.16
CA THR A 47 -11.96 -2.74 -16.49
C THR A 47 -12.84 -2.14 -17.59
N TYR A 48 -14.14 -1.97 -17.34
CA TYR A 48 -15.06 -1.35 -18.30
C TYR A 48 -14.88 0.18 -18.30
N ASN A 49 -14.80 0.79 -17.12
CA ASN A 49 -14.61 2.23 -16.99
C ASN A 49 -13.14 2.66 -16.84
N GLY A 50 -12.20 1.71 -16.75
CA GLY A 50 -10.78 1.99 -16.58
C GLY A 50 -10.44 2.61 -15.22
N GLN A 51 -11.11 2.16 -14.14
CA GLN A 51 -10.98 2.73 -12.80
C GLN A 51 -10.49 1.69 -11.80
N ILE A 52 -9.88 2.18 -10.72
CA ILE A 52 -9.47 1.39 -9.56
C ILE A 52 -10.17 1.98 -8.34
N GLY A 53 -10.92 1.14 -7.62
CA GLY A 53 -11.58 1.49 -6.37
C GLY A 53 -10.82 0.98 -5.15
N PHE A 54 -10.86 1.75 -4.06
CA PHE A 54 -10.25 1.39 -2.78
C PHE A 54 -11.28 1.50 -1.67
N ALA A 55 -11.41 0.45 -0.86
CA ALA A 55 -12.24 0.44 0.34
C ALA A 55 -11.38 0.02 1.55
N LEU A 56 -11.25 0.91 2.53
CA LEU A 56 -10.48 0.65 3.75
C LEU A 56 -11.22 -0.32 4.67
N ASP A 57 -10.47 -1.08 5.48
CA ASP A 57 -10.97 -1.99 6.51
C ASP A 57 -11.92 -3.09 5.98
N GLN A 58 -11.59 -3.63 4.79
CA GLN A 58 -12.46 -4.59 4.08
C GLN A 58 -11.85 -6.01 3.92
N CYS A 59 -10.72 -6.33 4.55
CA CYS A 59 -10.03 -7.63 4.41
C CYS A 59 -9.29 -8.05 5.69
#